data_AF-A0A3E3J3B7-F1
#
_entry.id   AF-A0A3E3J3B7-F1
#
_cell.length_a   1.000
_cell.length_b   1.000
_cell.length_c   1.000
_cell.angle_alpha   90.00
_cell.angle_beta   90.00
_cell.angle_gamma   90.00
#
_symmetry.space_group_name_H-M   'P 1'
#
loop_
_entity.id
_entity.type
_entity.pdbx_description
1 polymer ?
#
loop_
_entity_poly.entity_id
_entity_poly.type
_entity_poly.pdbx_seq_one_letter_code
_entity_poly.pdbx_strand_id
1 'polypeptide(L)'
;MNKKLFAILAACLMLFVGCGENEIVNTYEQSEDSGVMKTYYEMKDGTWKCDDTIYKYRLELNGRMPNAEKDSCFVVLTDDNSLSFETVSKSLYSSLLKDVDAMKGSVIVELR
;
A
#
# COMPACT_ATOMS: atom_id res chain seq x y z
N MET A 1 1.23 49.75 30.90
CA MET A 1 -0.02 50.34 30.37
C MET A 1 0.26 50.64 28.91
N ASN A 2 -0.14 49.78 27.97
CA ASN A 2 -1.40 49.90 27.23
C ASN A 2 -2.06 48.53 27.04
N LYS A 3 -3.30 48.42 27.52
CA LYS A 3 -4.19 47.27 27.34
C LYS A 3 -4.90 47.48 25.99
N LYS A 4 -5.11 46.39 25.23
CA LYS A 4 -5.75 46.30 23.89
C LYS A 4 -4.80 46.15 22.70
N LEU A 5 -3.92 45.16 22.72
CA LEU A 5 -3.41 44.54 21.49
C LEU A 5 -3.33 43.00 21.62
N PHE A 6 -4.31 42.41 22.31
CA PHE A 6 -4.37 40.98 22.65
C PHE A 6 -5.58 40.25 22.04
N ALA A 7 -6.19 40.76 20.96
CA ALA A 7 -7.52 40.28 20.58
C ALA A 7 -7.77 40.02 19.08
N ILE A 8 -6.75 39.92 18.22
CA ILE A 8 -6.98 39.61 16.78
C ILE A 8 -5.80 38.84 16.17
N LEU A 9 -5.55 37.61 16.64
CA LEU A 9 -5.00 36.55 15.79
C LEU A 9 -5.43 35.17 16.34
N ALA A 10 -6.70 35.12 16.75
CA ALA A 10 -7.40 33.94 17.21
C ALA A 10 -8.68 33.85 16.37
N ALA A 11 -8.57 33.50 15.09
CA ALA A 11 -9.68 33.01 14.28
C ALA A 11 -9.16 32.54 12.92
N CYS A 12 -9.56 31.33 12.53
CA CYS A 12 -9.44 30.74 11.19
C CYS A 12 -8.07 30.19 10.77
N LEU A 13 -7.70 29.07 11.39
CA LEU A 13 -7.32 27.85 10.65
C LEU A 13 -7.58 26.61 11.53
N MET A 14 -8.79 26.56 12.12
CA MET A 14 -9.43 25.26 12.38
C MET A 14 -9.89 24.72 11.02
N LEU A 15 -8.94 24.34 10.17
CA LEU A 15 -9.24 23.44 9.07
C LEU A 15 -9.33 22.06 9.71
N PHE A 16 -10.57 21.58 9.79
CA PHE A 16 -10.90 20.21 10.09
C PHE A 16 -10.02 19.28 9.26
N VAL A 17 -8.99 18.70 9.86
CA VAL A 17 -8.65 17.33 9.51
C VAL A 17 -9.36 16.52 10.56
N GLY A 18 -10.60 16.11 10.25
CA GLY A 18 -11.23 15.05 10.99
C GLY A 18 -10.24 13.89 10.99
N CYS A 19 -9.62 13.64 12.13
CA CYS A 19 -8.92 12.40 12.38
C CYS A 19 -10.02 11.34 12.47
N GLY A 20 -10.54 10.92 11.31
CA GLY A 20 -11.24 9.67 11.24
C GLY A 20 -10.28 8.65 11.82
N GLU A 21 -10.70 7.92 12.84
CA GLU A 21 -9.91 6.81 13.35
C GLU A 21 -9.68 5.87 12.18
N ASN A 22 -8.50 5.97 11.56
CA ASN A 22 -7.98 5.04 10.58
C ASN A 22 -7.62 3.76 11.35
N GLU A 23 -8.66 3.12 11.85
CA GLU A 23 -8.58 1.95 12.70
C GLU A 23 -8.12 0.79 11.83
N ILE A 24 -7.05 0.13 12.27
CA ILE A 24 -6.54 -1.09 11.67
C ILE A 24 -7.50 -2.21 12.05
N VAL A 25 -8.03 -2.91 11.05
CA VAL A 25 -8.92 -4.07 11.25
C VAL A 25 -8.10 -5.35 11.32
N ASN A 26 -7.15 -5.51 10.41
CA ASN A 26 -6.25 -6.66 10.37
C ASN A 26 -4.80 -6.19 10.22
N THR A 27 -3.89 -6.92 10.88
CA THR A 27 -2.45 -6.75 10.76
C THR A 27 -1.83 -8.03 10.22
N TYR A 28 -1.02 -7.90 9.17
CA TYR A 28 -0.28 -8.98 8.56
C TYR A 28 1.19 -8.75 8.87
N GLU A 29 1.73 -9.48 9.86
CA GLU A 29 3.11 -9.30 10.30
C GLU A 29 4.10 -9.96 9.35
N GLN A 30 5.23 -9.30 9.11
CA GLN A 30 6.35 -9.83 8.34
C GLN A 30 6.84 -11.16 8.95
N SER A 31 6.81 -12.22 8.15
CA SER A 31 7.28 -13.54 8.54
C SER A 31 7.58 -14.37 7.29
N GLU A 32 8.76 -14.99 7.25
CA GLU A 32 9.14 -15.89 6.16
C GLU A 32 8.22 -17.12 6.10
N ASP A 33 7.76 -17.61 7.26
CA ASP A 33 6.90 -18.80 7.35
C ASP A 33 5.50 -18.57 6.75
N SER A 34 4.97 -17.35 6.84
CA SER A 34 3.66 -16.99 6.27
C SER A 34 3.75 -16.48 4.83
N GLY A 35 4.96 -16.27 4.31
CA GLY A 35 5.19 -15.62 3.02
C GLY A 35 4.96 -14.10 3.04
N VAL A 36 4.74 -13.50 4.20
CA VAL A 36 4.55 -12.04 4.34
C VAL A 36 5.92 -11.36 4.35
N MET A 37 6.22 -10.66 3.26
CA MET A 37 7.52 -10.02 3.03
C MET A 37 7.65 -8.66 3.69
N LYS A 38 6.53 -7.99 3.98
CA LYS A 38 6.46 -6.69 4.67
C LYS A 38 5.23 -6.63 5.56
N THR A 39 5.35 -6.06 6.76
CA THR A 39 4.16 -5.84 7.60
C THR A 39 3.23 -4.85 6.91
N TYR A 40 1.95 -5.19 6.81
CA TYR A 40 0.93 -4.34 6.21
C TYR A 40 -0.43 -4.52 6.92
N TYR A 41 -1.35 -3.61 6.64
CA TYR A 41 -2.58 -3.45 7.40
C TYR A 41 -3.80 -3.34 6.50
N GLU A 42 -4.90 -3.96 6.90
CA GLU A 42 -6.23 -3.66 6.39
C GLU A 42 -6.85 -2.56 7.24
N MET A 43 -7.28 -1.49 6.58
CA MET A 43 -7.90 -0.34 7.22
C MET A 43 -9.42 -0.51 7.23
N LYS A 44 -10.09 0.04 8.23
CA LYS A 44 -11.55 -0.03 8.40
C LYS A 44 -12.35 0.56 7.23
N ASP A 45 -11.78 1.51 6.50
CA ASP A 45 -12.39 2.12 5.32
C ASP A 45 -12.23 1.26 4.05
N GLY A 46 -11.63 0.06 4.16
CA GLY A 46 -11.38 -0.86 3.06
C GLY A 46 -10.10 -0.59 2.28
N THR A 47 -9.34 0.44 2.66
CA THR A 47 -8.00 0.67 2.11
C THR A 47 -6.95 -0.21 2.79
N TRP A 48 -5.74 -0.21 2.24
CA TRP A 48 -4.63 -1.02 2.71
C TRP A 48 -3.44 -0.11 2.99
N LYS A 49 -2.68 -0.39 4.06
CA LYS A 49 -1.51 0.41 4.42
C LYS A 49 -0.26 -0.46 4.51
N CYS A 50 0.82 -0.01 3.89
CA CYS A 50 2.16 -0.56 4.08
C CYS A 50 3.12 0.62 4.25
N ASP A 51 3.97 0.58 5.26
CA ASP A 51 4.78 1.74 5.69
C ASP A 51 3.87 2.98 5.88
N ASP A 52 4.24 4.13 5.32
CA ASP A 52 3.45 5.37 5.36
C ASP A 52 2.54 5.57 4.14
N THR A 53 2.36 4.54 3.31
CA THR A 53 1.56 4.61 2.08
C THR A 53 0.23 3.87 2.21
N ILE A 54 -0.84 4.50 1.75
CA ILE A 54 -2.19 3.93 1.67
C ILE A 54 -2.49 3.58 0.22
N TYR A 55 -3.09 2.42 0.00
CA TYR A 55 -3.43 1.83 -1.29
C TYR A 55 -4.92 1.48 -1.32
N LYS A 56 -5.56 1.65 -2.47
CA LYS A 56 -6.98 1.30 -2.65
C LYS A 56 -7.24 -0.20 -2.70
N TYR A 57 -6.29 -0.99 -3.19
CA TYR A 57 -6.50 -2.40 -3.49
C TYR A 57 -5.41 -3.29 -2.89
N ARG A 58 -5.84 -4.48 -2.45
CA ARG A 58 -5.00 -5.66 -2.24
C ARG A 58 -5.36 -6.69 -3.29
N LEU A 59 -4.46 -6.93 -4.23
CA LEU A 59 -4.65 -7.88 -5.31
C LEU A 59 -3.98 -9.20 -4.96
N GLU A 60 -4.72 -10.30 -5.02
CA GLU A 60 -4.16 -11.65 -5.01
C GLU A 60 -4.01 -12.15 -6.44
N LEU A 61 -2.77 -12.19 -6.92
CA LEU A 61 -2.44 -12.49 -8.30
C LEU A 61 -1.83 -13.88 -8.36
N ASN A 62 -2.57 -14.83 -8.93
CA ASN A 62 -2.14 -16.22 -9.07
C ASN A 62 -1.62 -16.47 -10.48
N GLY A 63 -0.56 -17.27 -10.59
CA GLY A 63 -0.03 -17.68 -11.89
C GLY A 63 1.23 -18.52 -11.74
N ARG A 64 1.86 -18.83 -12.87
CA ARG A 64 3.09 -19.64 -12.92
C ARG A 64 4.20 -18.83 -13.54
N MET A 65 5.32 -18.70 -12.84
CA MET A 65 6.51 -18.07 -13.42
C MET A 65 7.07 -18.93 -14.57
N PRO A 66 7.75 -18.32 -15.57
CA PRO A 66 8.37 -19.07 -16.65
C PRO A 66 9.30 -20.17 -16.10
N ASN A 67 9.15 -21.40 -16.61
CA ASN A 67 9.91 -22.59 -16.23
C ASN A 67 9.71 -23.06 -14.77
N ALA A 68 8.73 -22.53 -14.03
CA ALA A 68 8.40 -23.03 -12.71
C ALA A 68 7.56 -24.31 -12.79
N GLU A 69 7.84 -25.28 -11.92
CA GLU A 69 7.05 -26.52 -11.78
C GLU A 69 5.69 -26.25 -11.11
N LYS A 70 5.63 -25.25 -10.22
CA LYS A 70 4.48 -24.92 -9.38
C LYS A 70 4.00 -23.49 -9.63
N ASP A 71 2.73 -23.26 -9.31
CA ASP A 71 2.15 -21.93 -9.30
C ASP A 71 2.64 -21.12 -8.09
N SER A 72 2.49 -19.80 -8.18
CA SER A 72 2.81 -18.84 -7.13
C SER A 72 1.68 -17.82 -7.02
N CYS A 73 1.57 -17.19 -5.86
CA CYS A 73 0.66 -16.08 -5.61
C CYS A 73 1.45 -14.85 -5.15
N PHE A 74 1.32 -13.75 -5.88
CA PHE A 74 1.78 -12.44 -5.43
C PHE A 74 0.61 -11.72 -4.78
N VAL A 75 0.82 -11.19 -3.57
CA VAL A 75 -0.10 -10.22 -2.97
C VAL A 75 0.49 -8.83 -3.11
N VAL A 76 -0.26 -7.95 -3.79
CA VAL A 76 0.21 -6.62 -4.16
C VAL A 76 -0.74 -5.55 -3.62
N LEU A 77 -0.19 -4.54 -2.96
CA LEU A 77 -0.93 -3.31 -2.63
C LEU A 77 -0.70 -2.28 -3.75
N THR A 78 -1.80 -1.71 -4.25
CA THR A 78 -1.76 -0.82 -5.42
C THR A 78 -3.00 0.07 -5.50
N ASP A 79 -2.88 1.16 -6.25
CA ASP A 79 -4.01 1.98 -6.72
C ASP A 79 -4.46 1.59 -8.15
N ASP A 80 -3.75 0.69 -8.82
CA ASP A 80 -4.06 0.19 -10.17
C ASP A 80 -4.65 -1.23 -10.11
N ASN A 81 -5.96 -1.35 -10.26
CA ASN A 81 -6.64 -2.65 -10.26
C ASN A 81 -6.45 -3.48 -11.53
N SER A 82 -5.74 -2.95 -12.54
CA SER A 82 -5.47 -3.64 -13.80
C SER A 82 -4.19 -4.48 -13.77
N LEU A 83 -3.41 -4.40 -12.69
CA LEU A 83 -2.20 -5.20 -12.52
C LEU A 83 -2.50 -6.70 -12.60
N SER A 84 -1.75 -7.39 -13.45
CA SER A 84 -1.84 -8.83 -13.67
C SER A 84 -0.64 -9.56 -13.07
N PHE A 85 -0.79 -10.87 -12.82
CA PHE A 85 0.34 -11.72 -12.43
C PHE A 85 1.52 -11.61 -13.40
N GLU A 86 1.27 -11.58 -14.71
CA GLU A 86 2.34 -11.51 -15.72
C GLU A 86 3.13 -10.20 -15.61
N THR A 87 2.44 -9.07 -15.43
CA THR A 87 3.07 -7.76 -15.23
C THR A 87 3.97 -7.75 -14.00
N VAL A 88 3.45 -8.20 -12.85
CA VAL A 88 4.19 -8.26 -11.58
C VAL A 88 5.35 -9.24 -11.68
N SER A 89 5.14 -10.40 -12.30
CA SER A 89 6.20 -11.39 -12.49
C SER A 89 7.33 -10.83 -13.35
N LYS A 90 7.01 -10.20 -14.49
CA LYS A 90 7.98 -9.58 -15.40
C LYS A 90 8.79 -8.48 -14.72
N SER A 91 8.18 -7.67 -13.87
CA SER A 91 8.92 -6.59 -13.18
C SER A 91 10.06 -7.11 -12.30
N LEU A 92 10.02 -8.38 -11.87
CA LEU A 92 11.04 -8.99 -11.00
C LEU A 92 12.28 -9.47 -11.75
N TYR A 93 12.16 -9.84 -13.03
CA TYR A 93 13.28 -10.44 -13.79
C TYR A 93 13.56 -9.77 -15.13
N SER A 94 12.64 -8.95 -15.64
CA SER A 94 12.84 -8.25 -16.92
C SER A 94 13.94 -7.21 -16.79
N SER A 95 14.73 -7.08 -17.85
CA SER A 95 15.73 -6.01 -17.99
C SER A 95 15.17 -4.75 -18.66
N LEU A 96 13.87 -4.72 -18.97
CA LEU A 96 13.22 -3.57 -19.60
C LEU A 96 12.65 -2.62 -18.54
N LEU A 97 13.03 -1.35 -18.60
CA LEU A 97 12.55 -0.32 -17.66
C LEU A 97 11.02 -0.24 -17.60
N LYS A 98 10.33 -0.35 -18.74
CA LYS A 98 8.87 -0.33 -18.81
C LYS A 98 8.19 -1.41 -17.94
N ASP A 99 8.84 -2.55 -17.75
CA ASP A 99 8.28 -3.66 -17.00
C ASP A 99 8.48 -3.41 -15.49
N VAL A 100 9.56 -2.73 -15.11
CA VAL A 100 9.78 -2.25 -13.73
C VAL A 100 8.85 -1.08 -13.41
N ASP A 101 8.71 -0.12 -14.33
CA ASP A 101 7.84 1.06 -14.19
C ASP A 101 6.36 0.69 -14.09
N ALA A 102 5.95 -0.48 -14.61
CA ALA A 102 4.60 -0.98 -14.47
C ALA A 102 4.19 -1.21 -12.99
N MET A 103 5.17 -1.38 -12.09
CA MET A 103 4.93 -1.51 -10.64
C MET A 103 5.03 -0.19 -9.88
N LYS A 104 5.25 0.94 -10.57
CA LYS A 104 5.43 2.24 -9.91
C LYS A 104 4.21 2.60 -9.04
N GLY A 105 4.46 2.89 -7.78
CA GLY A 105 3.39 3.18 -6.81
C GLY A 105 2.64 1.94 -6.32
N SER A 106 3.19 0.74 -6.54
CA SER A 106 2.68 -0.53 -6.01
C SER A 106 3.76 -1.26 -5.22
N VAL A 107 3.36 -2.16 -4.33
CA VAL A 107 4.29 -2.93 -3.50
C VAL A 107 3.83 -4.38 -3.35
N ILE A 108 4.74 -5.32 -3.54
CA ILE A 108 4.50 -6.73 -3.22
C ILE A 108 4.69 -6.90 -1.71
N VAL A 109 3.67 -7.42 -1.03
CA VAL A 109 3.65 -7.61 0.43
C VAL A 109 3.66 -9.07 0.84
N GLU A 110 3.23 -9.99 -0.04
CA GLU A 110 3.36 -11.44 0.18
C GLU A 110 3.81 -12.17 -1.08
N LEU A 111 4.54 -13.27 -0.86
CA LEU A 111 4.85 -14.29 -1.84
C LEU A 111 4.48 -15.66 -1.26
N ARG A 112 3.53 -16.34 -1.90
CA ARG A 112 3.00 -17.65 -1.46
C ARG A 112 3.09 -18.69 -2.55
#